data_AF-A0A5T8QCU8-F1
#
_entry.id   AF-A0A5T8QCU8-F1
#
_cell.length_a   1.000
_cell.length_b   1.000
_cell.length_c   1.000
_cell.angle_alpha   90.00
_cell.angle_beta   90.00
_cell.angle_gamma   90.00
#
_symmetry.space_group_name_H-M   'P 1'
#
loop_
_entity.id
_entity.type
_entity.pdbx_description
1 polymer ?
#
loop_
_entity_poly.entity_id
_entity_poly.type
_entity_poly.pdbx_seq_one_letter_code
_entity_poly.pdbx_strand_id
1 'polypeptide(L)'
;MSGGSASYALAGAKDARLELRTSLEIKEKLREAASLVGVDMSSFILMAAMKAAQHELDNQRLRILSEYEWEHLNYVLNNPRPAGDKLRKLMTRKTKYEKQY
;
A
#
# COMPACT_ATOMS: atom_id res chain seq x y z
N MET A 1 -10.06 -5.15 36.13
CA MET A 1 -10.83 -5.62 34.95
C MET A 1 -11.39 -4.40 34.24
N SER A 2 -10.70 -3.92 33.20
CA SER A 2 -11.25 -2.94 32.24
C SER A 2 -10.29 -2.92 31.04
N GLY A 3 -10.73 -3.52 29.93
CA GLY A 3 -9.98 -3.59 28.67
C GLY A 3 -10.92 -3.47 27.48
N GLY A 4 -11.94 -2.62 27.60
CA GLY A 4 -13.12 -2.62 26.73
C GLY A 4 -13.13 -1.58 25.60
N SER A 5 -12.12 -0.75 25.42
CA SER A 5 -12.28 0.47 24.60
C SER A 5 -11.70 0.42 23.17
N ALA A 6 -11.06 -0.66 22.72
CA ALA A 6 -10.42 -0.70 21.39
C ALA A 6 -11.18 -1.49 20.30
N SER A 7 -12.39 -2.00 20.54
CA SER A 7 -13.08 -2.91 19.60
C SER A 7 -13.84 -2.26 18.44
N TYR A 8 -13.97 -0.93 18.38
CA TYR A 8 -14.97 -0.31 17.50
C TYR A 8 -14.55 -0.06 16.04
N ALA A 9 -13.28 -0.24 15.65
CA ALA A 9 -12.81 0.14 14.31
C ALA A 9 -12.76 -1.00 13.26
N LEU A 10 -13.13 -2.23 13.60
CA LEU A 10 -12.96 -3.40 12.71
C LEU A 10 -14.24 -4.24 12.55
N ALA A 11 -15.42 -3.60 12.53
CA ALA A 11 -16.74 -4.23 12.57
C ALA A 11 -17.16 -4.97 11.27
N GLY A 12 -16.26 -5.76 10.68
CA GLY A 12 -16.59 -6.86 9.78
C GLY A 12 -16.51 -8.20 10.53
N ALA A 13 -17.17 -9.23 10.01
CA ALA A 13 -16.99 -10.58 10.54
C ALA A 13 -15.51 -10.98 10.44
N LYS A 14 -14.87 -11.32 11.57
CA LYS A 14 -13.48 -11.80 11.62
C LYS A 14 -13.44 -13.28 11.23
N ASP A 15 -13.62 -13.58 9.95
CA ASP A 15 -13.71 -14.94 9.41
C ASP A 15 -12.35 -15.50 8.90
N ALA A 16 -11.39 -14.61 8.61
CA ALA A 16 -10.06 -14.98 8.16
C ALA A 16 -9.04 -15.07 9.30
N ARG A 17 -8.11 -16.03 9.21
CA ARG A 17 -7.06 -16.28 10.21
C ARG A 17 -5.67 -16.05 9.63
N LEU A 18 -4.83 -15.33 10.36
CA LEU A 18 -3.42 -15.08 10.03
C LEU A 18 -2.52 -15.93 10.95
N GLU A 19 -1.83 -16.91 10.37
CA GLU A 19 -0.87 -17.75 11.08
C GLU A 19 0.55 -17.23 10.86
N LEU A 20 1.29 -16.95 11.95
CA LEU A 20 2.63 -16.39 11.90
C LEU A 20 3.59 -17.24 12.72
N ARG A 21 4.71 -17.65 12.11
CA ARG A 21 5.82 -18.29 12.82
C ARG A 21 6.94 -17.27 12.99
N THR A 22 7.50 -17.21 14.19
CA THR A 22 8.57 -16.28 14.54
C THR A 22 9.41 -16.81 15.70
N SER A 23 10.49 -16.13 16.05
CA SER A 23 11.33 -16.48 17.19
C SER A 23 10.70 -16.05 18.53
N LEU A 24 11.13 -16.69 19.63
CA LEU A 24 10.71 -16.29 20.98
C LEU A 24 11.04 -14.82 21.26
N GLU A 25 12.22 -14.37 20.85
CA GLU A 25 12.66 -12.98 21.02
C GLU A 25 11.69 -11.98 20.37
N ILE A 26 11.28 -12.25 19.12
CA ILE A 26 10.34 -11.38 18.41
C ILE A 26 8.97 -11.40 19.10
N LYS A 27 8.51 -12.59 19.54
CA LYS A 27 7.24 -12.74 20.24
C LYS A 27 7.19 -11.91 21.54
N GLU A 28 8.26 -11.95 22.34
CA GLU A 28 8.33 -11.18 23.59
C GLU A 28 8.38 -9.67 23.34
N LYS A 29 9.16 -9.21 22.36
CA LYS A 29 9.18 -7.80 21.94
C LYS A 29 7.80 -7.30 21.50
N LEU A 30 7.08 -8.09 20.71
CA LEU A 30 5.71 -7.74 20.28
C LEU A 30 4.73 -7.70 21.45
N ARG A 31 4.86 -8.61 22.42
CA ARG A 31 4.04 -8.62 23.64
C ARG A 31 4.29 -7.38 24.50
N GLU A 32 5.55 -7.01 24.70
CA GLU A 32 5.93 -5.81 25.45
C GLU A 32 5.36 -4.55 24.79
N ALA A 33 5.57 -4.41 23.48
CA ALA A 33 5.05 -3.27 22.71
C ALA A 33 3.52 -3.18 22.74
N ALA A 34 2.81 -4.31 22.61
CA ALA A 34 1.36 -4.36 22.72
C ALA A 34 0.89 -3.90 24.12
N SER A 35 1.60 -4.32 25.17
CA SER A 35 1.32 -3.95 26.55
C SER A 35 1.48 -2.44 26.79
N LEU A 36 2.52 -1.82 26.20
CA LEU A 36 2.75 -0.37 26.28
C LEU A 36 1.62 0.44 25.63
N VAL A 37 1.02 -0.09 24.56
CA VAL A 37 -0.11 0.54 23.85
C VAL A 37 -1.47 0.18 24.48
N GLY A 38 -1.50 -0.77 25.42
CA GLY A 38 -2.70 -1.19 26.13
C GLY A 38 -3.63 -2.08 25.28
N VAL A 39 -3.08 -2.83 24.32
CA VAL A 39 -3.83 -3.76 23.46
C VAL A 39 -3.24 -5.17 23.53
N ASP A 40 -4.01 -6.17 23.10
CA ASP A 40 -3.46 -7.53 22.97
C ASP A 40 -2.48 -7.63 21.78
N MET A 41 -1.62 -8.65 21.81
CA MET A 41 -0.57 -8.85 20.81
C MET A 41 -1.12 -9.03 19.39
N SER A 42 -2.26 -9.71 19.22
CA SER A 42 -2.85 -9.90 17.89
C SER A 42 -3.42 -8.60 17.32
N SER A 43 -4.10 -7.81 18.16
CA SER A 43 -4.57 -6.48 17.77
C SER A 43 -3.40 -5.54 17.41
N PHE A 44 -2.32 -5.55 18.20
CA PHE A 44 -1.11 -4.77 17.92
C PHE A 44 -0.50 -5.11 16.57
N ILE A 45 -0.31 -6.41 16.29
CA ILE A 45 0.24 -6.89 15.01
C ILE A 45 -0.67 -6.47 13.86
N LEU A 46 -1.99 -6.64 14.00
CA LEU A 46 -2.94 -6.30 12.95
C LEU A 46 -2.93 -4.79 12.65
N MET A 47 -2.90 -3.94 13.68
CA MET A 47 -2.80 -2.48 13.52
C MET A 47 -1.53 -2.07 12.78
N ALA A 48 -0.39 -2.64 13.17
CA ALA A 48 0.89 -2.37 12.52
C ALA A 48 0.90 -2.83 11.06
N ALA A 49 0.38 -4.03 10.78
CA ALA A 49 0.27 -4.59 9.44
C ALA A 49 -0.66 -3.74 8.55
N MET A 50 -1.80 -3.30 9.08
CA MET A 50 -2.73 -2.43 8.36
C MET A 50 -2.09 -1.09 8.01
N LYS A 51 -1.36 -0.48 8.94
CA LYS A 51 -0.63 0.78 8.69
C LYS A 51 0.41 0.61 7.57
N ALA A 52 1.18 -0.47 7.62
CA ALA A 52 2.19 -0.77 6.60
C ALA A 52 1.53 -1.05 5.23
N ALA A 53 0.47 -1.85 5.20
CA ALA A 53 -0.26 -2.16 3.98
C ALA A 53 -0.84 -0.89 3.33
N GLN A 54 -1.44 0.00 4.12
CA GLN A 54 -2.00 1.25 3.63
C GLN A 54 -0.90 2.15 3.05
N HIS A 55 0.24 2.28 3.73
CA HIS A 55 1.39 3.03 3.23
C HIS A 55 1.89 2.53 1.87
N GLU A 56 2.05 1.21 1.71
CA GLU A 56 2.50 0.63 0.43
C GLU A 56 1.47 0.80 -0.69
N LEU A 57 0.18 0.64 -0.39
CA LEU A 57 -0.90 0.87 -1.35
C LEU A 57 -0.95 2.33 -1.79
N ASP A 58 -0.78 3.27 -0.86
CA ASP A 58 -0.75 4.70 -1.15
C ASP A 58 0.47 5.07 -1.99
N ASN A 59 1.65 4.54 -1.68
CA ASN A 59 2.86 4.78 -2.47
C ASN A 59 2.76 4.27 -3.91
N GLN A 60 2.02 3.20 -4.15
CA GLN A 60 1.77 2.72 -5.52
C GLN A 60 0.74 3.57 -6.27
N ARG A 61 -0.27 4.09 -5.58
CA ARG A 61 -1.41 4.79 -6.20
C ARG A 61 -1.18 6.28 -6.36
N LEU A 62 -0.46 6.88 -5.43
CA LEU A 62 -0.27 8.31 -5.34
C LEU A 62 1.14 8.65 -5.78
N ARG A 63 1.27 9.66 -6.64
CA ARG A 63 2.53 10.35 -6.85
C ARG A 63 2.45 11.71 -6.20
N ILE A 64 3.28 11.92 -5.19
CA ILE A 64 3.48 13.22 -4.59
C ILE A 64 4.45 13.98 -5.50
N LEU A 65 4.05 15.17 -5.92
CA LEU A 65 4.84 16.04 -6.76
C LEU A 65 5.26 17.26 -5.94
N SER A 66 6.50 17.70 -6.11
CA SER A 66 6.92 19.05 -5.70
C SER A 66 6.18 20.10 -6.53
N GLU A 67 6.19 21.35 -6.06
CA GLU A 67 5.55 22.47 -6.78
C GLU A 67 6.05 22.57 -8.23
N TYR A 68 7.38 22.46 -8.42
CA TYR A 68 7.98 22.49 -9.75
C TYR A 68 7.50 21.32 -10.63
N GLU A 69 7.43 20.11 -10.10
CA GLU A 69 6.95 18.95 -10.86
C GLU A 69 5.45 19.06 -11.20
N TRP A 70 4.67 19.66 -10.30
CA TRP A 70 3.26 19.95 -10.49
C TRP A 70 3.05 20.98 -11.61
N GLU A 71 3.77 22.10 -11.58
CA GLU A 71 3.74 23.13 -12.63
C GLU A 71 4.16 22.53 -13.98
N HIS A 72 5.26 21.76 -14.00
CA HIS A 72 5.75 21.13 -15.22
C HIS A 72 4.76 20.10 -15.78
N LEU A 73 4.14 19.28 -14.92
CA LEU A 73 3.10 18.34 -15.33
C LEU A 73 1.92 19.08 -15.98
N ASN A 74 1.42 20.13 -15.32
CA ASN A 74 0.32 20.93 -15.84
C ASN A 74 0.67 21.62 -17.16
N TYR A 75 1.89 22.13 -17.30
CA TYR A 75 2.36 22.70 -18.55
C TYR A 75 2.32 21.67 -19.68
N VAL A 76 2.81 20.45 -19.46
CA VAL A 76 2.82 19.37 -20.47
C VAL A 76 1.40 18.90 -20.81
N LEU A 77 0.50 18.81 -19.83
CA LEU A 77 -0.90 18.45 -20.05
C LEU A 77 -1.65 19.50 -20.89
N ASN A 78 -1.40 20.79 -20.63
CA ASN A 78 -2.01 21.90 -21.36
C ASN A 78 -1.36 22.13 -22.74
N ASN A 79 -0.12 21.69 -22.92
CA ASN A 79 0.64 21.83 -24.17
C ASN A 79 1.16 20.46 -24.64
N PRO A 80 0.26 19.53 -25.03
CA PRO A 80 0.67 18.19 -25.40
C PRO A 80 1.53 18.22 -26.66
N ARG A 81 2.71 17.62 -26.59
CA ARG A 81 3.59 17.52 -27.76
C ARG A 81 3.07 16.44 -28.71
N PRO A 82 3.16 16.63 -30.04
CA PRO A 82 2.82 15.59 -30.99
C PRO A 82 3.73 14.38 -30.80
N ALA A 83 3.20 13.19 -31.06
CA ALA A 83 3.97 11.94 -30.98
C ALA A 83 5.14 11.97 -31.97
N GLY A 84 6.36 11.86 -31.43
CA GLY A 84 7.58 11.78 -32.23
C GLY A 84 7.68 10.49 -33.05
N ASP A 85 8.55 10.50 -34.05
CA ASP A 85 8.64 9.42 -35.06
C ASP A 85 8.91 8.04 -34.46
N LYS A 86 9.74 7.97 -33.40
CA LYS A 86 10.01 6.72 -32.69
C LYS A 86 8.75 6.15 -32.02
N LEU A 87 7.97 6.98 -31.33
CA LEU A 87 6.72 6.55 -30.70
C LEU A 87 5.70 6.14 -31.76
N ARG A 88 5.59 6.90 -32.85
CA ARG A 88 4.71 6.58 -33.97
C ARG A 88 5.04 5.21 -34.56
N LYS A 89 6.31 4.96 -34.86
CA LYS A 89 6.80 3.66 -35.37
C LYS A 89 6.56 2.51 -34.38
N LEU A 90 6.64 2.76 -33.07
CA LEU A 90 6.33 1.77 -32.04
C LEU A 90 4.84 1.44 -31.95
N MET A 91 3.96 2.42 -32.17
CA MET A 91 2.51 2.23 -32.14
C MET A 91 1.97 1.58 -33.41
N THR A 92 2.65 1.74 -34.56
CA THR A 92 2.21 1.18 -35.85
C THR A 92 2.87 -0.14 -36.23
N ARG A 93 3.86 -0.63 -35.46
CA ARG A 93 4.49 -1.93 -35.73
C ARG A 93 3.53 -3.06 -35.37
N LYS A 94 3.47 -4.13 -36.20
CA LYS A 94 2.79 -5.37 -35.81
C LYS A 94 3.41 -5.91 -34.53
N THR A 95 2.58 -6.23 -33.54
CA THR A 95 3.02 -6.84 -32.28
C THR A 95 3.65 -8.20 -32.57
N LYS A 96 4.84 -8.46 -32.01
CA LYS A 96 5.55 -9.74 -32.19
C LYS A 96 4.83 -10.96 -31.59
N TYR A 97 3.80 -10.72 -30.77
CA TYR A 97 3.02 -11.76 -30.10
C TYR A 97 1.53 -11.49 -30.34
N GLU A 98 0.91 -12.29 -31.19
CA GLU A 98 -0.54 -12.50 -31.18
C GLU A 98 -0.80 -13.57 -30.11
N LYS A 99 -1.52 -13.23 -29.03
CA LYS A 99 -2.05 -14.26 -28.14
C LYS A 99 -3.16 -14.98 -28.91
N GLN A 100 -2.87 -16.17 -29.40
CA GLN A 100 -3.91 -17.09 -29.88
C GLN A 100 -4.65 -17.63 -28.65
N TYR A 101 -5.94 -17.33 -28.57
CA TYR A 101 -6.88 -17.97 -27.64
C TYR A 101 -7.46 -19.22 -28.30
#